data_AF-H2Y039-F1
#
_entry.id   AF-H2Y039-F1
#
_cell.length_a   1.000
_cell.length_b   1.000
_cell.length_c   1.000
_cell.angle_alpha   90.00
_cell.angle_beta   90.00
_cell.angle_gamma   90.00
#
_symmetry.space_group_name_H-M   'P 1'
#
loop_
_entity.id
_entity.type
_entity.pdbx_description
1 polymer ?
#
loop_
_entity_poly.entity_id
_entity_poly.type
_entity_poly.pdbx_seq_one_letter_code
_entity_poly.pdbx_strand_id
1 'polypeptide(L)'
;MLEDAIVEEFHNQHNNVTTSNTNSQNILGKYLQLMPYPCFTRDRFLEYLSGLLSLLMTLAWIYSVCIIIKNIVYEKEQRLKEVMKMMGLSNGVHWVAWFINSFILMFVSILLLLMVLKVGDVTPYSNMFIVMLWLCCFAIATIS
;
A
#
# COMPACT_ATOMS: atom_id res chain seq x y z
N MET A 1 57.94 45.58 -34.27
CA MET A 1 58.65 44.31 -34.49
C MET A 1 58.82 43.51 -33.21
N LEU A 2 59.41 44.05 -32.13
CA LEU A 2 59.48 43.34 -30.84
C LEU A 2 58.13 43.28 -30.12
N GLU A 3 57.29 44.31 -30.25
CA GLU A 3 55.93 44.34 -29.71
C GLU A 3 55.00 43.34 -30.43
N ASP A 4 55.14 43.18 -31.75
CA ASP A 4 54.36 42.24 -32.56
C ASP A 4 54.69 40.78 -32.22
N ALA A 5 55.97 40.48 -31.96
CA ALA A 5 56.43 39.15 -31.55
C ALA A 5 55.89 38.75 -30.16
N ILE A 6 55.85 39.70 -29.22
CA ILE A 6 55.29 39.45 -27.88
C ILE A 6 53.77 39.21 -27.96
N VAL A 7 53.07 39.95 -28.82
CA VAL A 7 51.63 39.76 -29.04
C VAL A 7 51.34 38.40 -29.67
N GLU A 8 52.17 37.95 -30.61
CA GLU A 8 52.01 36.64 -31.26
C GLU A 8 52.28 35.48 -30.28
N GLU A 9 53.29 35.62 -29.41
CA GLU A 9 53.61 34.64 -28.36
C GLU A 9 52.49 34.57 -27.31
N PHE A 10 51.93 35.72 -26.92
CA PHE A 10 50.80 35.79 -25.98
C PHE A 10 49.53 35.14 -26.58
N HIS A 11 49.27 35.36 -27.87
CA HIS A 11 48.14 34.75 -28.56
C HIS A 11 48.30 33.22 -28.66
N ASN A 12 49.53 32.73 -28.86
CA ASN A 12 49.82 31.30 -28.97
C ASN A 12 49.75 30.60 -27.60
N GLN A 13 50.19 31.26 -26.52
CA GLN A 13 50.01 30.78 -25.14
C GLN A 13 48.53 30.70 -24.76
N HIS A 14 47.74 31.72 -25.12
CA HIS A 14 46.32 31.74 -24.83
C HIS A 14 45.57 30.60 -25.54
N ASN A 15 45.87 30.34 -26.81
CA ASN A 15 45.25 29.27 -27.60
C ASN A 15 45.59 27.86 -27.08
N ASN A 16 46.83 27.63 -26.64
CA ASN A 16 47.26 26.35 -26.06
C ASN A 16 46.61 26.08 -24.69
N VAL A 17 46.37 27.12 -23.89
CA VAL A 17 45.70 27.00 -22.58
C VAL A 17 44.19 26.76 -22.73
N THR A 18 43.52 27.37 -23.70
CA THR A 18 42.09 27.08 -23.97
C THR A 18 41.88 25.65 -24.50
N THR A 19 42.84 25.08 -25.22
CA THR A 19 42.72 23.72 -25.79
C THR A 19 42.94 22.63 -24.74
N SER A 20 43.78 22.88 -23.72
CA SER A 20 43.96 21.93 -22.61
C SER A 20 42.78 21.93 -21.63
N ASN A 21 42.18 23.10 -21.38
CA ASN A 21 41.03 23.22 -20.48
C ASN A 21 39.74 22.64 -21.07
N THR A 22 39.49 22.82 -22.37
CA THR A 22 38.27 22.26 -23.01
C THR A 22 38.24 20.73 -22.95
N ASN A 23 39.38 20.05 -23.14
CA ASN A 23 39.46 18.60 -23.05
C ASN A 23 39.17 18.07 -21.64
N SER A 24 39.66 18.74 -20.59
CA SER A 24 39.43 18.32 -19.20
C SER A 24 37.97 18.53 -18.75
N GLN A 25 37.35 19.65 -19.17
CA GLN A 25 35.94 19.96 -18.90
C GLN A 25 34.97 18.97 -19.59
N ASN A 26 35.32 18.51 -20.81
CA ASN A 26 34.53 17.52 -21.56
C ASN A 26 34.51 16.13 -20.91
N ILE A 27 35.54 15.77 -20.14
CA ILE A 27 35.64 14.49 -19.45
C ILE A 27 34.86 14.56 -18.13
N LEU A 28 35.02 15.63 -17.36
CA LEU A 28 34.33 15.84 -16.08
C LEU A 28 32.80 15.95 -16.24
N GLY A 29 32.32 16.57 -17.33
CA GLY A 29 30.89 16.69 -17.63
C GLY A 29 30.18 15.37 -17.96
N LYS A 30 30.90 14.30 -18.36
CA LYS A 30 30.32 12.97 -18.63
C LYS A 30 30.16 12.12 -17.37
N TYR A 31 30.97 12.36 -16.34
CA TYR A 31 30.92 11.58 -15.08
C TYR A 31 29.99 12.20 -14.02
N LEU A 32 29.61 13.48 -14.15
CA LEU A 32 28.71 14.20 -13.24
C LEU A 32 27.29 14.42 -13.78
N GLN A 33 26.85 13.60 -14.75
CA GLN A 33 25.53 13.73 -15.33
C GLN A 33 24.44 13.26 -14.34
N LEU A 34 23.51 14.15 -13.98
CA LEU A 34 22.32 13.75 -13.22
C LEU A 34 21.50 12.77 -14.07
N MET A 35 21.12 11.63 -13.50
CA MET A 35 20.19 10.71 -14.14
C MET A 35 18.84 11.44 -14.28
N PRO A 36 18.28 11.58 -15.50
CA PRO A 36 17.00 12.26 -15.68
C PRO A 36 15.92 11.47 -14.93
N TYR A 37 15.32 12.09 -13.92
CA TYR A 37 14.26 11.49 -13.14
C TYR A 37 12.98 11.48 -14.01
N PRO A 38 12.22 10.37 -14.06
CA PRO A 38 10.95 10.33 -14.78
C PRO A 38 9.98 11.38 -14.22
N CYS A 39 8.97 11.75 -15.00
CA CYS A 39 7.97 12.74 -14.58
C CYS A 39 7.22 12.24 -13.33
N PHE A 40 7.60 12.77 -12.17
CA PHE A 40 6.99 12.41 -10.90
C PHE A 40 5.73 13.25 -10.67
N THR A 41 4.56 12.66 -10.90
CA THR A 41 3.29 13.24 -10.46
C THR A 41 3.12 12.94 -8.98
N ARG A 42 3.30 13.96 -8.14
CA ARG A 42 3.15 13.81 -6.70
C ARG A 42 1.68 13.90 -6.32
N ASP A 43 1.01 12.76 -6.29
CA ASP A 43 -0.40 12.67 -5.93
C ASP A 43 -0.56 12.72 -4.41
N ARG A 44 -0.63 13.93 -3.85
CA ARG A 44 -0.91 14.16 -2.42
C ARG A 44 -2.18 13.44 -1.96
N PHE A 45 -3.14 13.26 -2.87
CA PHE A 45 -4.37 12.50 -2.59
C PHE A 45 -4.06 11.03 -2.24
N LEU A 46 -3.24 10.33 -3.02
CA LEU A 46 -2.84 8.94 -2.75
C LEU A 46 -2.05 8.80 -1.44
N GLU A 47 -1.24 9.80 -1.10
CA GLU A 47 -0.49 9.84 0.17
C GLU A 47 -1.43 9.88 1.38
N TYR A 48 -2.40 10.81 1.41
CA TYR A 48 -3.40 10.83 2.48
C TYR A 48 -4.29 9.59 2.48
N LEU A 49 -4.63 9.12 1.29
CA LEU A 49 -5.50 7.97 1.12
C LEU A 49 -4.86 6.70 1.66
N SER A 50 -3.53 6.53 1.54
CA SER A 50 -2.81 5.42 2.16
C SER A 50 -3.00 5.36 3.69
N GLY A 51 -3.01 6.52 4.36
CA GLY A 51 -3.33 6.62 5.79
C GLY A 51 -4.81 6.34 6.08
N LEU A 52 -5.71 6.85 5.24
CA LEU A 52 -7.15 6.61 5.37
C LEU A 52 -7.51 5.14 5.15
N LEU A 53 -6.81 4.40 4.30
CA LEU A 53 -7.05 2.96 4.09
C LEU A 53 -6.83 2.14 5.36
N SER A 54 -5.77 2.45 6.12
CA SER A 54 -5.51 1.81 7.41
C SER A 54 -6.62 2.13 8.43
N LEU A 55 -7.09 3.38 8.45
CA LEU A 55 -8.21 3.79 9.31
C LEU A 55 -9.53 3.13 8.91
N LEU A 56 -9.85 3.06 7.61
CA LEU A 56 -11.04 2.38 7.11
C LEU A 56 -11.03 0.88 7.45
N MET A 57 -9.85 0.26 7.41
CA MET A 57 -9.70 -1.15 7.78
C MET A 57 -10.02 -1.40 9.25
N THR A 58 -9.51 -0.57 10.15
CA THR A 58 -9.79 -0.68 11.60
C THR A 58 -11.25 -0.39 11.93
N LEU A 59 -11.86 0.61 11.28
CA LEU A 59 -13.28 0.92 11.42
C LEU A 59 -14.19 -0.20 10.89
N ALA A 60 -13.85 -0.82 9.77
CA ALA A 60 -14.63 -1.96 9.26
C ALA A 60 -14.56 -3.18 10.20
N TRP A 61 -13.42 -3.38 10.86
CA TRP A 61 -13.31 -4.45 11.84
C TRP A 61 -14.14 -4.22 13.09
N ILE A 62 -14.24 -2.97 13.57
CA ILE A 62 -15.07 -2.68 14.74
C ILE A 62 -16.54 -3.04 14.48
N TYR A 63 -17.00 -2.86 13.24
CA TYR A 63 -18.35 -3.26 12.83
C TYR A 63 -18.56 -4.78 12.91
N SER A 64 -17.60 -5.56 12.42
CA SER A 64 -17.64 -7.03 12.53
C SER A 64 -17.64 -7.50 14.00
N VAL A 65 -16.80 -6.89 14.84
CA VAL A 65 -16.75 -7.17 16.28
C VAL A 65 -18.08 -6.88 16.98
N CYS A 66 -18.73 -5.75 16.65
CA CYS A 66 -20.05 -5.41 17.19
C CYS A 66 -21.12 -6.46 16.86
N ILE A 67 -21.10 -7.02 15.65
CA ILE A 67 -22.04 -8.07 15.24
C ILE A 67 -21.75 -9.39 15.98
N ILE A 68 -20.47 -9.76 16.13
CA ILE A 68 -20.07 -10.94 16.90
C ILE A 68 -20.59 -10.84 18.34
N ILE A 69 -20.36 -9.71 19.01
CA ILE A 69 -20.79 -9.50 20.39
C ILE A 69 -22.31 -9.59 20.50
N LYS A 70 -23.05 -8.96 19.56
CA LYS A 70 -24.52 -9.07 19.52
C LYS A 70 -24.98 -10.51 19.37
N ASN A 71 -24.37 -11.29 18.47
CA ASN A 71 -24.72 -12.69 18.26
C ASN A 71 -24.43 -13.54 19.51
N ILE A 72 -23.31 -13.29 20.19
CA ILE A 72 -22.96 -13.98 21.44
C ILE A 72 -23.97 -13.63 22.54
N VAL A 73 -24.30 -12.35 22.73
CA VAL A 73 -25.27 -11.92 23.76
C VAL A 73 -26.64 -12.52 23.47
N TYR A 74 -27.09 -12.48 22.22
CA TYR A 74 -28.37 -13.08 21.82
C TYR A 74 -28.42 -14.59 22.12
N GLU A 75 -27.33 -15.32 21.82
CA GLU A 75 -27.22 -16.75 22.13
C GLU A 75 -27.20 -17.01 23.65
N LYS A 76 -26.63 -16.10 24.44
CA LYS A 76 -26.58 -16.17 25.91
C LYS A 76 -27.93 -15.86 26.56
N GLU A 77 -28.66 -14.87 26.07
CA GLU A 77 -30.00 -14.51 26.57
C GLU A 77 -30.98 -15.67 26.41
N GLN A 78 -30.94 -16.34 25.26
CA GLN A 78 -31.80 -17.49 24.96
C GLN A 78 -31.33 -18.80 25.61
N ARG A 79 -30.18 -18.79 26.31
CA ARG A 79 -29.49 -19.98 26.84
C ARG A 79 -29.44 -21.14 25.84
N LEU A 80 -29.21 -20.84 24.56
CA LEU A 80 -29.33 -21.81 23.47
C LEU A 80 -28.40 -23.03 23.66
N LYS A 81 -27.27 -22.85 24.34
CA LYS A 81 -26.34 -23.93 24.70
C LYS A 81 -26.91 -24.92 25.73
N GLU A 82 -27.75 -24.48 26.66
CA GLU A 82 -28.42 -25.38 27.62
C GLU A 82 -29.49 -26.22 26.90
N VAL A 83 -30.26 -25.59 26.00
CA VAL A 83 -31.28 -26.28 25.18
C VAL A 83 -30.62 -27.29 24.24
N MET A 84 -29.52 -26.93 23.59
CA MET A 84 -28.81 -27.82 22.66
C MET A 84 -28.16 -29.01 23.38
N LYS A 85 -27.75 -28.83 24.65
CA LYS A 85 -27.24 -29.91 25.51
C LYS A 85 -28.35 -30.85 25.98
N MET A 86 -29.56 -30.33 26.24
CA MET A 86 -30.75 -31.12 26.56
C MET A 86 -31.23 -31.96 25.38
N MET A 87 -30.98 -31.52 24.15
CA MET A 87 -31.28 -32.26 22.91
C MET A 87 -30.26 -33.35 22.55
N GLY A 88 -29.18 -33.52 23.33
CA GLY A 88 -28.19 -34.58 23.10
C GLY A 88 -27.23 -34.34 21.93
N LEU A 89 -27.12 -33.09 21.45
CA LEU A 89 -26.28 -32.76 20.31
C LEU A 89 -24.78 -32.79 20.69
N SER A 90 -23.98 -33.52 19.91
CA SER A 90 -22.53 -33.67 20.11
C SER A 90 -21.79 -32.33 20.05
N ASN A 91 -20.73 -32.19 20.86
CA ASN A 91 -19.83 -31.02 20.88
C ASN A 91 -19.32 -30.62 19.47
N GLY A 92 -19.25 -31.57 18.53
CA GLY A 92 -18.83 -31.29 17.15
C GLY A 92 -19.70 -30.25 16.43
N VAL A 93 -21.01 -30.23 16.67
CA VAL A 93 -21.90 -29.23 16.04
C VAL A 93 -21.59 -27.83 16.55
N HIS A 94 -21.15 -27.69 17.79
CA HIS A 94 -20.77 -26.39 18.34
C HIS A 94 -19.50 -25.84 17.67
N TRP A 95 -18.51 -26.70 17.43
CA TRP A 95 -17.30 -26.33 16.68
C TRP A 95 -17.62 -25.93 15.24
N VAL A 96 -18.47 -26.68 14.56
CA VAL A 96 -18.88 -26.38 13.18
C VAL A 96 -19.69 -25.09 13.11
N ALA A 97 -20.63 -24.86 14.04
CA ALA A 97 -21.40 -23.62 14.11
C ALA A 97 -20.49 -22.41 14.34
N TRP A 98 -19.50 -22.53 15.22
CA TRP A 98 -18.52 -21.47 15.46
C TRP A 98 -17.67 -21.18 14.22
N PHE A 99 -17.21 -22.22 13.53
CA PHE A 99 -16.44 -22.08 12.28
C PHE A 99 -17.26 -21.39 11.18
N ILE A 100 -18.50 -21.83 10.96
CA ILE A 100 -19.39 -21.26 9.93
C ILE A 100 -19.72 -19.81 10.26
N ASN A 101 -20.06 -19.50 11.51
CA ASN A 101 -20.37 -18.13 11.92
C ASN A 101 -19.17 -17.20 11.71
N SER A 102 -17.97 -17.62 12.14
CA SER A 102 -16.73 -16.88 11.92
C SER A 102 -16.40 -16.67 10.44
N PHE A 103 -16.60 -17.70 9.61
CA PHE A 103 -16.35 -17.61 8.17
C PHE A 103 -17.31 -16.63 7.48
N ILE A 104 -18.61 -16.69 7.79
CA ILE A 104 -19.62 -15.80 7.22
C ILE A 104 -19.35 -14.34 7.62
N LEU A 105 -19.03 -14.10 8.90
CA LEU A 105 -18.77 -12.75 9.39
C LEU A 105 -17.52 -12.13 8.75
N MET A 106 -16.48 -12.94 8.56
CA MET A 106 -15.26 -12.51 7.87
C MET A 106 -15.52 -12.22 6.38
N PHE A 107 -16.36 -13.02 5.73
CA PHE A 107 -16.70 -12.80 4.32
C PHE A 107 -17.52 -11.52 4.12
N VAL A 108 -18.51 -11.27 4.98
CA VAL A 108 -19.35 -10.07 4.95
C VAL A 108 -18.51 -8.80 5.16
N SER A 109 -17.57 -8.81 6.10
CA SER A 109 -16.70 -7.63 6.33
C SER A 109 -15.80 -7.33 5.14
N ILE A 110 -15.24 -8.36 4.49
CA ILE A 110 -14.39 -8.19 3.29
C ILE A 110 -15.20 -7.64 2.12
N LEU A 111 -16.42 -8.15 1.88
CA LEU A 111 -17.30 -7.63 0.83
C LEU A 111 -17.66 -6.16 1.06
N LEU A 112 -17.97 -5.77 2.29
CA LEU A 112 -18.27 -4.39 2.65
C LEU A 112 -17.06 -3.48 2.40
N LEU A 113 -15.87 -3.90 2.83
CA LEU A 113 -14.64 -3.14 2.61
C LEU A 113 -14.35 -2.98 1.11
N LEU A 114 -14.48 -4.06 0.33
CA LEU A 114 -14.31 -4.02 -1.12
C LEU A 114 -15.30 -3.08 -1.80
N MET A 115 -16.56 -3.05 -1.35
CA MET A 115 -17.57 -2.14 -1.88
C MET A 115 -17.18 -0.69 -1.63
N VAL A 116 -16.72 -0.36 -0.42
CA VAL A 116 -16.23 0.99 -0.08
C VAL A 116 -15.02 1.38 -0.92
N LEU A 117 -14.04 0.48 -1.08
CA LEU A 117 -12.86 0.73 -1.91
C LEU A 117 -13.22 0.90 -3.40
N LYS A 118 -14.23 0.17 -3.89
CA LYS A 118 -14.65 0.25 -5.28
C LYS A 118 -15.46 1.52 -5.58
N VAL A 119 -16.30 1.96 -4.64
CA VAL A 119 -17.01 3.25 -4.73
C VAL A 119 -16.04 4.43 -4.64
N GLY A 120 -14.98 4.31 -3.83
CA GLY A 120 -13.95 5.34 -3.71
C GLY A 120 -12.97 5.44 -4.89
N ASP A 121 -13.13 4.59 -5.92
CA ASP A 121 -12.25 4.43 -7.09
C ASP A 121 -10.76 4.57 -6.77
N VAL A 122 -10.37 3.95 -5.66
CA VAL A 122 -9.05 4.13 -5.04
C VAL A 122 -7.94 3.44 -5.84
N THR A 123 -8.25 2.28 -6.39
CA THR A 123 -7.32 1.44 -7.16
C THR A 123 -7.90 1.15 -8.54
N PRO A 124 -7.99 2.17 -9.43
CA PRO A 124 -8.61 2.02 -10.74
C PRO A 124 -7.85 1.00 -11.64
N TYR A 125 -6.57 0.75 -11.35
CA TYR A 125 -5.71 -0.16 -12.11
C TYR A 125 -5.63 -1.59 -11.53
N SER A 126 -6.24 -1.88 -10.38
CA SER A 126 -6.09 -3.18 -9.70
C SER A 126 -7.25 -4.13 -9.99
N ASN A 127 -6.92 -5.41 -10.17
CA ASN A 127 -7.92 -6.47 -10.28
C ASN A 127 -8.57 -6.74 -8.92
N MET A 128 -9.91 -6.70 -8.88
CA MET A 128 -10.72 -6.91 -7.67
C MET A 128 -10.37 -8.20 -6.91
N PHE A 129 -10.03 -9.26 -7.65
CA PHE A 129 -9.69 -10.57 -7.08
C PHE A 129 -8.40 -10.54 -6.23
N ILE A 130 -7.36 -9.82 -6.67
CA ILE A 130 -6.10 -9.71 -5.92
C ILE A 130 -6.33 -8.97 -4.60
N VAL A 131 -7.11 -7.89 -4.63
CA VAL A 131 -7.43 -7.09 -3.43
C VAL A 131 -8.26 -7.92 -2.44
N MET A 132 -9.24 -8.69 -2.95
CA MET A 132 -10.02 -9.61 -2.13
C MET A 132 -9.12 -10.65 -1.43
N LEU A 133 -8.20 -11.29 -2.18
CA LEU A 133 -7.33 -12.33 -1.63
C LEU A 133 -6.38 -11.75 -0.56
N TRP A 134 -5.81 -10.57 -0.80
CA TRP A 134 -4.95 -9.89 0.18
C TRP A 134 -5.70 -9.55 1.48
N LEU A 135 -6.92 -9.01 1.38
CA LEU A 135 -7.77 -8.72 2.54
C LEU A 135 -8.20 -10.00 3.28
N CYS A 136 -8.52 -11.07 2.56
CA CYS A 136 -8.82 -12.38 3.14
C CYS A 136 -7.64 -12.92 3.98
N CYS A 137 -6.43 -12.92 3.42
CA CYS A 137 -5.24 -13.40 4.14
C CYS A 137 -4.99 -12.60 5.42
N PHE A 138 -5.13 -11.27 5.36
CA PHE A 138 -4.96 -10.42 6.52
C PHE A 138 -6.05 -10.62 7.57
N ALA A 139 -7.31 -10.83 7.14
CA ALA A 139 -8.42 -11.14 8.04
C ALA A 139 -8.21 -12.48 8.76
N ILE A 140 -7.80 -13.53 8.04
CA ILE A 140 -7.50 -14.84 8.60
C ILE A 140 -6.37 -14.73 9.62
N ALA A 141 -5.28 -14.03 9.27
CA ALA A 141 -4.12 -13.84 10.16
C ALA A 141 -4.44 -13.09 11.46
N THR A 142 -5.51 -12.30 11.48
CA THR A 142 -5.94 -11.55 12.68
C THR A 142 -6.89 -12.37 13.55
N ILE A 143 -7.63 -13.30 12.96
CA ILE A 143 -8.53 -14.21 13.68
C ILE A 143 -7.80 -15.48 14.17
N SER A 144 -6.74 -15.91 13.48
CA SER A 144 -5.91 -17.07 13.85
C SER A 144 -4.95 -16.77 14.99
#